data_AF-A0A7R9Z9F2-F1
#
_entry.id   AF-A0A7R9Z9F2-F1
#
_cell.length_a   1.000
_cell.length_b   1.000
_cell.length_c   1.000
_cell.angle_alpha   90.00
_cell.angle_beta   90.00
_cell.angle_gamma   90.00
#
_symmetry.space_group_name_H-M   'P 1'
#
loop_
_entity.id
_entity.type
_entity.pdbx_description
1 polymer ?
#
loop_
_entity_poly.entity_id
_entity_poly.type
_entity_poly.pdbx_seq_one_letter_code
_entity_poly.pdbx_strand_id
1 'polypeptide(L)'
;VTAEEGHKLNPLHSILKTFDEQDFIILKLDIDTSSIEIPLVRQLLEDKDSLYGKLIDQFYFEHHVHLGDLARAWGGTMNGTIQDSFNLFQGLRKKGIPSHFWP
;
A
#
# COMPACT_ATOMS: atom_id res chain seq x y z
N VAL A 1 14.13 -3.49 3.95
CA VAL A 1 12.72 -3.83 3.63
C VAL A 1 12.70 -4.57 2.30
N THR A 2 11.83 -5.56 2.14
CA THR A 2 11.61 -6.26 0.86
C THR A 2 10.12 -6.39 0.60
N ALA A 3 9.74 -6.51 -0.67
CA ALA A 3 8.38 -6.84 -1.07
C ALA A 3 8.18 -8.34 -1.35
N GLU A 4 9.16 -9.19 -1.07
CA GLU A 4 9.00 -10.64 -1.21
C GLU A 4 7.97 -11.16 -0.19
N GLU A 5 6.92 -11.83 -0.67
CA GLU A 5 5.87 -12.43 0.16
C GLU A 5 6.46 -13.45 1.15
N GLY A 6 6.03 -13.39 2.41
CA GLY A 6 6.48 -14.31 3.45
C GLY A 6 7.90 -14.07 3.98
N HIS A 7 8.69 -13.17 3.38
CA HIS A 7 10.03 -12.86 3.87
C HIS A 7 9.98 -12.09 5.20
N LYS A 8 10.91 -12.37 6.12
CA LYS A 8 10.96 -11.76 7.47
C LYS A 8 11.10 -10.22 7.49
N LEU A 9 11.53 -9.62 6.38
CA LEU A 9 11.69 -8.18 6.19
C LEU A 9 10.58 -7.56 5.32
N ASN A 10 9.52 -8.33 5.03
CA ASN A 10 8.29 -7.81 4.44
C ASN A 10 7.41 -7.30 5.59
N PRO A 11 7.06 -6.01 5.63
CA PRO A 11 6.28 -5.44 6.72
C PRO A 11 4.87 -6.04 6.82
N LEU A 12 4.28 -6.50 5.72
CA LEU A 12 2.98 -7.18 5.73
C LEU A 12 3.06 -8.53 6.44
N HIS A 13 4.20 -9.23 6.34
CA HIS A 13 4.43 -10.47 7.07
C HIS A 13 4.39 -10.27 8.60
N SER A 14 4.88 -9.12 9.07
CA SER A 14 4.81 -8.77 10.50
C SER A 14 3.37 -8.53 10.94
N ILE A 15 2.56 -7.83 10.13
CA ILE A 15 1.14 -7.60 10.42
C ILE A 15 0.41 -8.94 10.59
N LEU A 16 0.59 -9.87 9.64
CA LEU A 16 -0.06 -11.18 9.66
C LEU A 16 0.30 -12.06 10.86
N LYS A 17 1.39 -11.76 11.56
CA LYS A 17 1.91 -12.59 12.66
C LYS A 17 1.70 -11.99 14.04
N THR A 18 1.41 -10.70 14.13
CA THR A 18 1.49 -9.97 15.40
C THR A 18 0.14 -9.45 15.88
N PHE A 19 -0.81 -9.18 14.99
CA PHE A 19 -2.09 -8.55 15.33
C PHE A 19 -3.27 -9.42 14.91
N ASP A 20 -4.43 -9.16 15.50
CA ASP A 20 -5.71 -9.81 15.15
C ASP A 20 -6.86 -8.80 14.93
N GLU A 21 -8.04 -9.30 14.58
CA GLU A 21 -9.22 -8.47 14.23
C GLU A 21 -9.78 -7.64 15.41
N GLN A 22 -9.27 -7.83 16.63
CA GLN A 22 -9.64 -7.02 17.80
C GLN A 22 -8.75 -5.77 17.96
N ASP A 23 -7.61 -5.73 17.27
CA ASP A 23 -6.74 -4.57 17.22
C ASP A 23 -7.25 -3.55 16.21
N PHE A 24 -6.98 -2.27 16.46
CA PHE A 24 -7.20 -1.21 15.47
C PHE A 24 -5.90 -0.95 14.70
N ILE A 25 -5.87 -1.32 13.42
CA ILE A 25 -4.65 -1.36 12.62
C ILE A 25 -4.68 -0.27 11.54
N ILE A 26 -3.76 0.69 11.67
CA ILE A 26 -3.47 1.68 10.63
C ILE A 26 -2.16 1.31 9.96
N LEU A 27 -2.19 1.13 8.64
CA LEU A 27 -1.00 0.95 7.82
C LEU A 27 -0.72 2.22 7.01
N LYS A 28 0.41 2.87 7.26
CA LYS A 28 0.95 3.93 6.40
C LYS A 28 2.14 3.38 5.60
N LEU A 29 2.11 3.52 4.28
CA LEU A 29 3.20 3.15 3.38
C LEU A 29 3.77 4.41 2.72
N ASP A 30 5.07 4.65 2.96
CA ASP A 30 5.82 5.85 2.57
C ASP A 30 7.33 5.56 2.78
N ILE A 31 7.93 4.90 1.80
CA ILE A 31 9.33 4.40 1.78
C ILE A 31 10.18 5.21 0.78
N ASP A 32 9.55 6.04 -0.06
CA ASP A 32 10.19 6.75 -1.18
C ASP A 32 10.85 5.81 -2.21
N THR A 33 10.35 4.58 -2.35
CA THR A 33 10.93 3.56 -3.23
C THR A 33 9.83 2.76 -3.91
N SER A 34 9.36 3.28 -5.05
CA SER A 34 8.23 2.71 -5.80
C SER A 34 8.45 1.25 -6.23
N SER A 35 9.69 0.81 -6.45
CA SER A 35 10.01 -0.59 -6.76
C SER A 35 9.76 -1.58 -5.61
N ILE A 36 9.63 -1.09 -4.38
CA ILE A 36 9.27 -1.88 -3.20
C ILE A 36 7.81 -1.65 -2.82
N GLU A 37 7.35 -0.40 -2.84
CA GLU A 37 6.02 -0.04 -2.38
C GLU A 37 4.93 -0.60 -3.29
N ILE A 38 5.09 -0.48 -4.62
CA ILE A 38 4.07 -0.96 -5.56
C ILE A 38 3.85 -2.47 -5.40
N PRO A 39 4.88 -3.33 -5.35
CA PRO A 39 4.65 -4.75 -5.07
C PRO A 39 4.03 -5.03 -3.70
N LEU A 40 4.30 -4.22 -2.66
CA LEU A 40 3.62 -4.36 -1.36
C LEU A 40 2.13 -4.03 -1.47
N VAL A 41 1.76 -2.94 -2.15
CA VAL A 41 0.33 -2.61 -2.33
C VAL A 41 -0.36 -3.62 -3.23
N ARG A 42 0.34 -4.21 -4.19
CA ARG A 42 -0.20 -5.30 -5.03
C ARG A 42 -0.53 -6.54 -4.21
N GLN A 43 0.27 -6.90 -3.20
CA GLN A 43 -0.07 -7.98 -2.27
C GLN A 43 -1.40 -7.73 -1.55
N LEU A 44 -1.66 -6.48 -1.12
CA LEU A 44 -2.94 -6.12 -0.51
C LEU A 44 -4.11 -6.24 -1.50
N LEU A 45 -3.88 -5.86 -2.76
CA LEU A 45 -4.91 -5.90 -3.80
C LEU A 45 -5.22 -7.33 -4.29
N GLU A 46 -4.19 -8.17 -4.36
CA GLU A 46 -4.23 -9.52 -4.93
C GLU A 46 -4.50 -10.60 -3.88
N ASP A 47 -4.64 -10.21 -2.61
CA ASP A 47 -5.02 -11.08 -1.50
C ASP A 47 -6.32 -11.84 -1.82
N LYS A 48 -6.17 -13.17 -1.89
CA LYS A 48 -7.24 -14.10 -2.25
C LYS A 48 -8.15 -14.40 -1.07
N ASP A 49 -7.59 -14.44 0.14
CA ASP A 49 -8.30 -14.85 1.35
C ASP A 49 -8.95 -13.65 2.07
N SER A 50 -8.73 -12.44 1.53
CA SER A 50 -9.22 -11.17 2.10
C SER A 50 -8.77 -10.99 3.56
N LEU A 51 -7.62 -11.56 3.91
CA LEU A 51 -7.01 -11.50 5.23
C LEU A 51 -6.65 -10.06 5.59
N TYR A 52 -6.01 -9.34 4.66
CA TYR A 52 -5.65 -7.94 4.91
C TYR A 52 -6.87 -7.03 5.01
N GLY A 53 -7.95 -7.33 4.28
CA GLY A 53 -9.21 -6.59 4.35
C GLY A 53 -9.94 -6.72 5.68
N LYS A 54 -9.64 -7.75 6.48
CA LYS A 54 -10.19 -7.93 7.83
C LYS A 54 -9.34 -7.28 8.92
N LEU A 55 -8.03 -7.19 8.68
CA LEU A 55 -7.08 -6.67 9.65
C LEU A 55 -6.88 -5.16 9.49
N ILE A 56 -6.78 -4.63 8.27
CA ILE A 56 -6.41 -3.23 8.04
C ILE A 56 -7.65 -2.34 8.09
N ASP A 57 -7.79 -1.58 9.17
CA ASP A 57 -8.87 -0.60 9.32
C ASP A 57 -8.66 0.64 8.46
N GLN A 58 -7.42 1.13 8.36
CA GLN A 58 -7.09 2.31 7.56
C GLN A 58 -5.75 2.12 6.86
N PHE A 59 -5.74 2.36 5.56
CA PHE A 59 -4.54 2.33 4.73
C PHE A 59 -4.25 3.71 4.15
N TYR A 60 -3.05 4.23 4.39
CA TYR A 60 -2.55 5.48 3.80
C TYR A 60 -1.35 5.15 2.93
N PHE A 61 -1.36 5.64 1.70
CA PHE A 61 -0.26 5.41 0.76
C PHE A 61 0.07 6.66 -0.04
N GLU A 62 1.35 7.02 0.00
CA GLU A 62 1.93 8.05 -0.84
C GLU A 62 2.38 7.46 -2.18
N HIS A 63 1.40 7.24 -3.05
CA HIS A 63 1.70 6.79 -4.40
C HIS A 63 2.31 7.93 -5.20
N HIS A 64 3.65 7.99 -5.25
CA HIS A 64 4.41 8.91 -6.09
C HIS A 64 4.11 8.66 -7.56
N VAL A 65 2.98 9.14 -8.07
CA VAL A 65 2.65 9.10 -9.50
C VAL A 65 3.18 10.35 -10.19
N HIS A 66 3.22 10.33 -11.52
CA HIS A 66 3.61 11.52 -12.27
C HIS A 66 2.55 12.63 -12.08
N LEU A 67 2.88 13.63 -11.26
CA LEU A 67 2.05 14.81 -10.98
C LEU A 67 2.89 16.07 -11.07
N GLY A 68 2.49 17.00 -11.95
CA GLY A 68 3.28 18.21 -12.26
C GLY A 68 3.58 19.08 -11.02
N ASP A 69 2.59 19.25 -10.14
CA ASP A 69 2.73 20.09 -8.95
C ASP A 69 3.72 19.53 -7.92
N LEU A 70 3.90 18.20 -7.87
CA LEU A 70 4.78 17.50 -6.93
C LEU A 70 6.08 17.00 -7.56
N ALA A 71 6.25 17.16 -8.88
CA ALA A 71 7.41 16.67 -9.60
C ALA A 71 8.74 17.18 -9.03
N ARG A 72 8.77 18.40 -8.47
CA ARG A 72 9.96 18.96 -7.82
C ARG A 72 10.31 18.24 -6.51
N ALA A 73 9.30 17.83 -5.74
CA ALA A 73 9.49 17.19 -4.44
C ALA A 73 9.80 15.71 -4.60
N TRP A 74 9.04 15.01 -5.46
CA TRP A 74 9.16 13.56 -5.66
C TRP A 74 10.28 13.19 -6.63
N GLY A 75 10.53 14.01 -7.65
CA GLY A 75 11.63 13.80 -8.58
C GLY A 75 11.64 12.40 -9.20
N GLY A 76 12.73 11.65 -9.02
CA GLY A 76 12.93 10.34 -9.62
C GLY A 76 12.16 9.18 -8.97
N THR A 77 11.44 9.40 -7.87
CA THR A 77 10.65 8.35 -7.21
C THR A 77 9.32 8.10 -7.92
N MET A 78 8.88 9.06 -8.74
CA MET A 78 7.61 9.01 -9.46
C MET A 78 7.52 7.79 -10.38
N ASN A 79 6.43 7.06 -10.28
CA ASN A 79 6.12 5.89 -11.09
C ASN A 79 4.60 5.79 -11.33
N GLY A 80 4.20 5.50 -12.56
CA GLY A 80 2.78 5.38 -12.93
C GLY A 80 2.03 6.71 -13.07
N THR A 81 0.72 6.62 -13.24
CA THR A 81 -0.18 7.75 -13.56
C THR A 81 -1.26 7.94 -12.49
N ILE A 82 -1.93 9.10 -12.52
CA ILE A 82 -3.11 9.35 -11.67
C ILE A 82 -4.20 8.28 -11.87
N GLN A 83 -4.38 7.79 -13.11
CA GLN A 83 -5.32 6.70 -13.39
C GLN A 83 -4.90 5.40 -12.71
N ASP A 84 -3.61 5.08 -12.70
CA ASP A 84 -3.09 3.90 -12.00
C ASP A 84 -3.35 3.99 -10.50
N SER A 85 -3.11 5.17 -9.92
CA SER A 85 -3.44 5.44 -8.52
C SER A 85 -4.94 5.26 -8.26
N PHE A 86 -5.79 5.86 -9.07
CA PHE A 86 -7.24 5.74 -8.92
C PHE A 86 -7.72 4.29 -8.98
N ASN A 87 -7.21 3.51 -9.93
CA ASN A 87 -7.53 2.09 -10.08
C ASN A 87 -7.04 1.27 -8.89
N LEU A 88 -5.83 1.55 -8.39
CA LEU A 88 -5.24 0.90 -7.22
C LEU A 88 -6.10 1.12 -5.97
N PHE A 89 -6.39 2.38 -5.64
CA PHE A 89 -7.21 2.73 -4.46
C PHE A 89 -8.65 2.22 -4.61
N GLN A 90 -9.24 2.28 -5.80
CA GLN A 90 -10.57 1.71 -6.02
C GLN A 90 -10.57 0.18 -5.79
N GLY A 91 -9.55 -0.52 -6.27
CA GLY A 91 -9.38 -1.96 -6.09
C GLY A 91 -9.25 -2.34 -4.62
N LEU A 92 -8.41 -1.63 -3.86
CA LEU A 92 -8.25 -1.87 -2.42
C LEU A 92 -9.56 -1.68 -1.65
N ARG A 93 -10.32 -0.62 -1.96
CA ARG A 93 -11.63 -0.40 -1.32
C ARG A 93 -12.64 -1.50 -1.66
N LYS A 94 -12.64 -2.02 -2.89
CA LYS A 94 -13.47 -3.18 -3.27
C LYS A 94 -13.09 -4.46 -2.52
N LYS A 95 -11.84 -4.56 -2.03
CA LYS A 95 -11.35 -5.65 -1.18
C LYS A 95 -11.62 -5.44 0.31
N GLY A 96 -12.35 -4.37 0.68
CA GLY A 96 -12.66 -4.07 2.06
C GLY A 96 -11.58 -3.30 2.80
N ILE A 97 -10.50 -2.86 2.13
CA ILE A 97 -9.43 -2.06 2.75
C ILE A 97 -9.76 -0.56 2.56
N PRO A 98 -10.16 0.16 3.62
CA PRO A 98 -10.39 1.60 3.54
C PRO A 98 -9.05 2.29 3.28
N SER A 99 -8.89 2.83 2.07
CA SER A 99 -7.61 3.33 1.59
C SER A 99 -7.67 4.79 1.18
N HIS A 100 -6.61 5.53 1.48
CA HIS A 100 -6.51 6.98 1.35
C HIS A 100 -5.21 7.36 0.69
N PHE A 101 -5.32 8.18 -0.35
CA PHE A 101 -4.16 8.78 -0.98
C PHE A 101 -3.63 9.92 -0.11
N TRP A 102 -2.33 9.92 0.15
CA TRP A 102 -1.62 10.96 0.88
C TRP A 102 -0.51 11.50 -0.04
N PRO A 103 -0.54 12.78 -0.46
CA PRO A 103 0.54 13.37 -1.25
C PRO A 103 1.66 14.01 -0.42
#